data_AF-A0A2T7QE37-F1
#
_entry.id   AF-A0A2T7QE37-F1
#
_cell.length_a   1.000
_cell.length_b   1.000
_cell.length_c   1.000
_cell.angle_alpha   90.00
_cell.angle_beta   90.00
_cell.angle_gamma   90.00
#
_symmetry.space_group_name_H-M   'P 1'
#
loop_
_entity.id
_entity.type
_entity.pdbx_description
1 polymer ?
#
loop_
_entity_poly.entity_id
_entity_poly.type
_entity_poly.pdbx_seq_one_letter_code
_entity_poly.pdbx_strand_id
1 'polypeptide(L)'
;MIQVLPEHIPPDLTIPRNRFEVPCFGLQKLEDVFDLNQVSEDILVGTRNKKVLKADVLKLAFFDIWVANEDRHLNNYNILYKLIGGQYRLYPIDHEACFNSQNLENGLVQITYEDSLIYSSFFSKLFKINEFKNIENLKQSFYLCTLSCRQNLNQYLQNIPPEWNVNLQGKETELNQFLLTDEWFEECWHTFLEFLQYFAA
;
A
#
# COMPACT_ATOMS: atom_id res chain seq x y z
N MET A 1 -19.24 -2.95 4.51
CA MET A 1 -20.17 -1.80 4.34
C MET A 1 -20.88 -1.54 5.66
N ILE A 2 -21.13 -0.27 5.98
CA ILE A 2 -21.82 0.16 7.20
C ILE A 2 -23.02 1.03 6.82
N GLN A 3 -24.09 0.92 7.61
CA GLN A 3 -25.23 1.82 7.53
C GLN A 3 -25.05 2.92 8.58
N VAL A 4 -25.02 4.17 8.12
CA VAL A 4 -24.92 5.34 9.01
C VAL A 4 -26.33 5.80 9.34
N LEU A 5 -26.70 5.74 10.62
CA LEU A 5 -28.00 6.24 11.08
C LEU A 5 -27.92 7.75 11.35
N PRO A 6 -29.03 8.51 11.25
CA PRO A 6 -29.04 9.95 11.50
C PRO A 6 -28.44 10.38 12.85
N GLU A 7 -28.57 9.54 13.87
CA GLU A 7 -28.02 9.73 15.22
C GLU A 7 -26.49 9.51 15.30
N HIS A 8 -25.89 8.85 14.31
CA HIS A 8 -24.43 8.68 14.23
C HIS A 8 -23.73 9.94 13.68
N ILE A 9 -24.48 10.87 13.08
CA ILE A 9 -23.94 12.05 12.41
C ILE A 9 -23.87 13.21 13.43
N PRO A 10 -22.67 13.71 13.77
CA PRO A 10 -22.52 14.85 14.67
C PRO A 10 -23.29 16.07 14.14
N PRO A 11 -23.97 16.84 15.04
CA PRO A 11 -24.78 17.98 14.62
C PRO A 11 -23.94 19.12 14.02
N ASP A 12 -22.66 19.18 14.32
CA ASP A 12 -21.66 20.15 13.88
C ASP A 12 -20.90 19.73 12.62
N LEU A 13 -21.20 18.55 12.06
CA LEU A 13 -20.54 18.08 10.85
C LEU A 13 -20.93 18.96 9.64
N THR A 14 -19.92 19.47 8.93
CA THR A 14 -20.10 20.37 7.77
C THR A 14 -20.55 19.63 6.51
N ILE A 15 -20.51 18.31 6.50
CA ILE A 15 -20.90 17.46 5.37
C ILE A 15 -22.43 17.30 5.33
N PRO A 16 -23.10 17.55 4.19
CA PRO A 16 -24.55 17.38 4.06
C PRO A 16 -25.01 15.96 4.45
N ARG A 17 -26.08 15.88 5.26
CA ARG A 17 -26.60 14.60 5.80
C ARG A 17 -26.99 13.59 4.72
N ASN A 18 -27.48 14.05 3.57
CA ASN A 18 -27.84 13.18 2.45
C ASN A 18 -26.64 12.41 1.86
N ARG A 19 -25.40 12.84 2.12
CA ARG A 19 -24.19 12.09 1.75
C ARG A 19 -24.06 10.76 2.50
N PHE A 20 -24.76 10.60 3.62
CA PHE A 20 -24.77 9.37 4.43
C PHE A 20 -25.95 8.45 4.10
N GLU A 21 -26.81 8.83 3.15
CA GLU A 21 -27.96 8.02 2.69
C GLU A 21 -27.56 6.94 1.67
N VAL A 22 -26.28 6.85 1.32
CA VAL A 22 -25.71 5.77 0.50
C VAL A 22 -24.87 4.83 1.38
N PRO A 23 -24.66 3.56 0.97
CA PRO A 23 -23.79 2.64 1.71
C PRO A 23 -22.42 3.26 1.97
N CYS A 24 -22.02 3.35 3.23
CA CYS A 24 -20.74 3.91 3.63
C CYS A 24 -19.74 2.77 3.91
N PHE A 25 -18.45 3.06 3.84
CA PHE A 25 -17.42 2.17 4.38
C PHE A 25 -16.88 2.74 5.69
N GLY A 26 -16.42 1.86 6.56
CA GLY A 26 -15.78 2.21 7.81
C GLY A 26 -14.39 1.61 7.85
N LEU A 27 -13.47 2.32 8.50
CA LEU A 27 -12.12 1.83 8.76
C LEU A 27 -12.06 1.22 10.16
N GLN A 28 -11.24 0.19 10.32
CA GLN A 28 -10.99 -0.39 11.64
C GLN A 28 -10.10 0.56 12.45
N LYS A 29 -10.55 0.95 13.65
CA LYS A 29 -9.70 1.67 14.60
C LYS A 29 -8.57 0.76 15.07
N LEU A 30 -7.34 1.24 14.97
CA LEU A 30 -6.16 0.60 15.54
C LEU A 30 -5.82 1.29 16.87
N GLU A 31 -5.72 0.52 17.94
CA GLU A 31 -5.29 1.02 19.26
C GLU A 31 -3.78 0.83 19.43
N ASP A 32 -3.14 1.69 20.23
CA ASP A 32 -1.70 1.67 20.54
C ASP A 32 -0.79 1.60 19.30
N VAL A 33 -1.17 2.31 18.25
CA VAL A 33 -0.36 2.49 17.04
C VAL A 33 0.30 3.86 17.07
N PHE A 34 1.47 3.94 16.47
CA PHE A 34 2.23 5.17 16.34
C PHE A 34 2.46 5.47 14.86
N ASP A 35 2.44 6.75 14.50
CA ASP A 35 2.74 7.23 13.16
C ASP A 35 4.25 7.31 12.95
N LEU A 36 4.76 6.64 11.91
CA LEU A 36 6.18 6.62 11.59
C LEU A 36 6.72 8.00 11.21
N ASN A 37 5.88 8.89 10.67
CA ASN A 37 6.27 10.28 10.38
C ASN A 37 6.52 11.10 11.66
N GLN A 38 5.92 10.72 12.79
CA GLN A 38 5.93 11.50 14.03
C GLN A 38 6.95 11.00 15.06
N VAL A 39 7.62 9.87 14.79
CA VAL A 39 8.53 9.23 15.74
C VAL A 39 9.88 8.97 15.10
N SER A 40 10.95 9.02 15.89
CA SER A 40 12.28 8.67 15.39
C SER A 40 12.33 7.19 14.96
N GLU A 41 12.68 6.99 13.69
CA GLU A 41 12.98 5.70 13.07
C GLU A 41 13.96 4.85 13.89
N ASP A 42 14.85 5.50 14.67
CA ASP A 42 15.88 4.84 15.46
C ASP A 42 15.28 3.93 16.55
N ILE A 43 14.03 4.19 16.98
CA ILE A 43 13.32 3.33 17.92
C ILE A 43 13.03 1.95 17.28
N LEU A 44 12.59 1.95 16.02
CA LEU A 44 12.30 0.72 15.30
C LEU A 44 13.60 0.03 14.90
N VAL A 45 14.56 0.79 14.40
CA VAL A 45 15.87 0.28 13.99
C VAL A 45 16.70 -0.18 15.21
N GLY A 46 16.42 0.27 16.42
CA GLY A 46 17.10 -0.19 17.63
C GLY A 46 16.72 -1.62 18.07
N THR A 47 15.64 -2.19 17.54
CA THR A 47 15.16 -3.49 18.02
C THR A 47 16.10 -4.65 17.69
N ARG A 48 16.21 -5.62 18.62
CA ARG A 48 17.05 -6.81 18.43
C ARG A 48 16.52 -7.75 17.35
N ASN A 49 15.20 -7.88 17.21
CA ASN A 49 14.58 -8.76 16.22
C ASN A 49 13.86 -7.96 15.14
N LYS A 50 14.54 -7.77 14.01
CA LYS A 50 14.05 -6.99 12.87
C LYS A 50 13.49 -7.83 11.73
N LYS A 51 13.46 -9.16 11.86
CA LYS A 51 13.15 -10.06 10.74
C LYS A 51 11.79 -9.74 10.11
N VAL A 52 10.78 -9.58 10.97
CA VAL A 52 9.43 -9.22 10.55
C VAL A 52 9.38 -7.82 9.97
N LEU A 53 9.93 -6.83 10.68
CA LEU A 53 9.97 -5.44 10.24
C LEU A 53 10.59 -5.31 8.84
N LYS A 54 11.73 -5.96 8.61
CA LYS A 54 12.41 -6.01 7.31
C LYS A 54 11.54 -6.66 6.24
N ALA A 55 10.91 -7.79 6.54
CA ALA A 55 10.01 -8.44 5.58
C ALA A 55 8.83 -7.53 5.22
N ASP A 56 8.23 -6.85 6.20
CA ASP A 56 7.10 -5.94 5.99
C ASP A 56 7.53 -4.72 5.16
N VAL A 57 8.70 -4.14 5.41
CA VAL A 57 9.23 -3.01 4.61
C VAL A 57 9.50 -3.41 3.16
N LEU A 58 10.14 -4.56 2.91
CA LEU A 58 10.40 -5.02 1.54
C LEU A 58 9.10 -5.31 0.79
N LYS A 59 8.11 -5.91 1.46
CA LYS A 59 6.79 -6.12 0.87
C LYS A 59 6.14 -4.80 0.52
N LEU A 60 6.17 -3.84 1.43
CA LEU A 60 5.52 -2.56 1.22
C LEU A 60 6.18 -1.75 0.10
N ALA A 61 7.51 -1.70 0.08
CA ALA A 61 8.26 -1.05 -0.99
C ALA A 61 7.94 -1.63 -2.37
N PHE A 62 7.87 -2.97 -2.49
CA PHE A 62 7.48 -3.58 -3.75
C PHE A 62 6.00 -3.36 -4.09
N PHE A 63 5.12 -3.40 -3.08
CA PHE A 63 3.70 -3.10 -3.27
C PHE A 63 3.49 -1.70 -3.85
N ASP A 64 4.19 -0.69 -3.33
CA ASP A 64 4.08 0.70 -3.82
C ASP A 64 4.53 0.86 -5.26
N ILE A 65 5.60 0.17 -5.66
CA ILE A 65 6.03 0.12 -7.06
C ILE A 65 4.95 -0.56 -7.91
N TRP A 66 4.42 -1.71 -7.45
CA TRP A 66 3.41 -2.47 -8.19
C TRP A 66 2.11 -1.71 -8.43
N VAL A 67 1.63 -0.98 -7.42
CA VAL A 67 0.40 -0.19 -7.56
C VAL A 67 0.65 1.27 -7.99
N ALA A 68 1.90 1.63 -8.29
CA ALA A 68 2.33 3.00 -8.60
C ALA A 68 1.79 4.02 -7.57
N ASN A 69 2.09 3.80 -6.30
CA ASN A 69 1.71 4.69 -5.20
C ASN A 69 2.70 5.86 -5.07
N GLU A 70 2.21 7.07 -5.29
CA GLU A 70 3.03 8.29 -5.33
C GLU A 70 3.10 9.03 -3.98
N ASP A 71 2.33 8.62 -2.97
CA ASP A 71 2.23 9.32 -1.68
C ASP A 71 2.92 8.58 -0.52
N ARG A 72 3.68 7.50 -0.81
CA ARG A 72 4.53 6.83 0.19
C ARG A 72 6.01 6.99 -0.09
N HIS A 73 6.59 8.05 0.46
CA HIS A 73 7.98 8.45 0.21
C HIS A 73 8.66 9.02 1.46
N LEU A 74 9.90 9.50 1.33
CA LEU A 74 10.74 9.91 2.47
C LEU A 74 10.15 11.02 3.36
N ASN A 75 9.27 11.88 2.82
CA ASN A 75 8.64 12.97 3.58
C ASN A 75 7.22 12.61 4.05
N ASN A 76 6.66 11.51 3.54
CA ASN A 76 5.34 11.03 3.92
C ASN A 76 5.31 9.50 3.90
N TYR A 77 5.51 8.88 5.05
CA TYR A 77 5.53 7.43 5.14
C TYR A 77 4.14 6.80 4.99
N ASN A 78 3.07 7.46 5.44
CA ASN A 78 1.73 6.84 5.50
C ASN A 78 1.77 5.41 6.09
N ILE A 79 2.56 5.23 7.16
CA ILE A 79 2.76 3.96 7.86
C ILE A 79 2.54 4.18 9.35
N LEU A 80 1.64 3.39 9.92
CA LEU A 80 1.54 3.21 11.36
C LEU A 80 2.34 1.97 11.78
N TYR A 81 2.78 1.90 13.04
CA TYR A 81 3.43 0.71 13.57
C TYR A 81 3.02 0.40 15.00
N LYS A 82 3.13 -0.88 15.37
CA LYS A 82 2.85 -1.40 16.72
C LYS A 82 3.82 -2.50 17.10
N LEU A 83 4.15 -2.60 18.39
CA LEU A 83 4.91 -3.71 18.95
C LEU A 83 3.97 -4.86 19.32
N ILE A 84 4.09 -6.00 18.66
CA ILE A 84 3.27 -7.20 18.90
C ILE A 84 4.19 -8.40 19.13
N GLY A 85 4.09 -9.02 20.31
CA GLY A 85 4.92 -10.18 20.65
C GLY A 85 6.43 -9.89 20.59
N GLY A 86 6.84 -8.67 20.91
CA GLY A 86 8.24 -8.23 20.84
C GLY A 86 8.77 -7.93 19.43
N GLN A 87 7.89 -7.86 18.42
CA GLN A 87 8.25 -7.50 17.04
C GLN A 87 7.43 -6.30 16.58
N TYR A 88 8.08 -5.34 15.94
CA TYR A 88 7.38 -4.25 15.28
C TYR A 88 6.70 -4.76 14.00
N ARG A 89 5.43 -4.41 13.85
CA ARG A 89 4.59 -4.67 12.68
C ARG A 89 4.19 -3.34 12.06
N LEU A 90 4.18 -3.29 10.74
CA LEU A 90 3.76 -2.12 9.99
C LEU A 90 2.30 -2.25 9.55
N TYR A 91 1.61 -1.11 9.53
CA TYR A 91 0.23 -0.94 9.09
C TYR A 91 0.23 0.21 8.09
N PRO A 92 0.35 -0.09 6.78
CA PRO A 92 0.25 0.94 5.76
C PRO A 92 -1.17 1.51 5.77
N ILE A 93 -1.25 2.82 5.71
CA ILE A 93 -2.49 3.57 5.61
C ILE A 93 -2.42 4.43 4.35
N ASP A 94 -3.53 5.11 4.07
CA ASP A 94 -3.66 6.13 3.04
C ASP A 94 -3.11 5.72 1.66
N HIS A 95 -3.96 5.02 0.91
CA HIS A 95 -3.65 4.50 -0.42
C HIS A 95 -4.33 5.32 -1.53
N GLU A 96 -4.70 6.58 -1.24
CA GLU A 96 -5.47 7.39 -2.17
C GLU A 96 -4.71 7.74 -3.46
N ALA A 97 -3.37 7.81 -3.38
CA ALA A 97 -2.49 8.11 -4.50
C ALA A 97 -2.00 6.88 -5.25
N CYS A 98 -2.55 5.69 -4.96
CA CYS A 98 -2.31 4.51 -5.77
C CYS A 98 -2.83 4.70 -7.20
N PHE A 99 -2.25 3.94 -8.12
CA PHE A 99 -2.54 3.94 -9.56
C PHE A 99 -2.24 5.29 -10.21
N ASN A 100 -1.08 5.87 -9.90
CA ASN A 100 -0.67 7.21 -10.32
C ASN A 100 -1.74 8.26 -10.01
N SER A 101 -2.11 8.36 -8.73
CA SER A 101 -3.16 9.28 -8.27
C SER A 101 -4.53 9.03 -8.92
N GLN A 102 -4.95 7.75 -8.94
CA GLN A 102 -6.24 7.27 -9.46
C GLN A 102 -6.43 7.42 -10.98
N ASN A 103 -5.34 7.54 -11.74
CA ASN A 103 -5.35 7.79 -13.19
C ASN A 103 -5.24 6.51 -14.04
N LEU A 104 -5.75 5.38 -13.52
CA LEU A 104 -5.58 4.06 -14.12
C LEU A 104 -6.10 3.96 -15.56
N GLU A 105 -7.12 4.74 -15.93
CA GLU A 105 -7.69 4.76 -17.28
C GLU A 105 -6.69 5.14 -18.38
N ASN A 106 -5.61 5.84 -18.02
CA ASN A 106 -4.55 6.27 -18.93
C ASN A 106 -3.33 5.33 -18.90
N GLY A 107 -3.42 4.21 -18.17
CA GLY A 107 -2.32 3.29 -17.91
C GLY A 107 -1.51 3.65 -16.67
N LEU A 108 -0.54 2.80 -16.34
CA LEU A 108 0.35 2.98 -15.20
C LEU A 108 1.74 3.42 -15.66
N VAL A 109 2.37 4.24 -14.83
CA VAL A 109 3.76 4.66 -14.96
C VAL A 109 4.50 4.30 -13.68
N GLN A 110 5.70 3.73 -13.82
CA GLN A 110 6.54 3.39 -12.67
C GLN A 110 6.86 4.64 -11.85
N ILE A 111 6.85 4.50 -10.52
CA ILE A 111 7.37 5.54 -9.62
C ILE A 111 8.88 5.68 -9.78
N THR A 112 9.44 6.83 -9.40
CA THR A 112 10.89 7.03 -9.42
C THR A 112 11.56 6.44 -8.18
N TYR A 113 12.90 6.40 -8.19
CA TYR A 113 13.66 5.93 -7.03
C TYR A 113 13.42 6.84 -5.82
N GLU A 114 13.41 8.16 -6.05
CA GLU A 114 13.22 9.18 -5.02
C GLU A 114 11.82 9.16 -4.40
N ASP A 115 10.82 8.73 -5.17
CA ASP A 115 9.45 8.53 -4.70
C ASP A 115 9.29 7.20 -3.94
N SER A 116 10.26 6.29 -4.04
CA SER A 116 10.19 4.97 -3.41
C SER A 116 10.53 5.01 -1.91
N LEU A 117 9.85 4.16 -1.13
CA LEU A 117 10.23 3.87 0.25
C LEU A 117 11.69 3.41 0.39
N ILE A 118 12.29 2.82 -0.66
CA ILE A 118 13.69 2.36 -0.66
C ILE A 118 14.67 3.53 -0.48
N TYR A 119 14.36 4.71 -1.02
CA TYR A 119 15.19 5.91 -0.92
C TYR A 119 15.14 6.56 0.48
N SER A 120 14.22 6.13 1.34
CA SER A 120 14.03 6.75 2.66
C SER A 120 15.18 6.51 3.65
N SER A 121 15.31 7.43 4.61
CA SER A 121 16.20 7.25 5.77
C SER A 121 15.83 6.01 6.59
N PHE A 122 14.54 5.70 6.69
CA PHE A 122 14.09 4.51 7.39
C PHE A 122 14.62 3.22 6.75
N PHE A 123 14.52 3.11 5.43
CA PHE A 123 15.02 1.93 4.69
C PHE A 123 16.55 1.80 4.86
N SER A 124 17.29 2.88 4.66
CA SER A 124 18.76 2.87 4.75
C SER A 124 19.30 2.55 6.14
N LYS A 125 18.62 2.98 7.21
CA LYS A 125 18.97 2.60 8.59
C LYS A 125 18.63 1.14 8.90
N LEU A 126 17.58 0.61 8.27
CA LEU A 126 17.09 -0.74 8.55
C LEU A 126 17.92 -1.82 7.84
N PHE A 127 18.27 -1.60 6.57
CA PHE A 127 18.93 -2.59 5.72
C PHE A 127 20.43 -2.35 5.55
N LYS A 128 21.13 -3.42 5.20
CA LYS A 128 22.52 -3.38 4.73
C LYS A 128 22.57 -3.91 3.31
N ILE A 129 23.56 -3.43 2.56
CA ILE A 129 23.81 -3.72 1.14
C ILE A 129 23.78 -5.23 0.82
N ASN A 130 24.23 -6.09 1.73
CA ASN A 130 24.39 -7.53 1.50
C ASN A 130 23.18 -8.40 1.89
N GLU A 131 22.05 -7.81 2.25
CA GLU A 131 20.91 -8.54 2.82
C GLU A 131 19.89 -9.07 1.79
N PHE A 132 20.00 -8.71 0.51
CA PHE A 132 18.98 -9.03 -0.50
C PHE A 132 19.15 -10.38 -1.21
N LYS A 133 19.97 -11.29 -0.67
CA LYS A 133 20.33 -12.56 -1.32
C LYS A 133 19.15 -13.54 -1.56
N ASN A 134 18.06 -13.40 -0.81
CA ASN A 134 16.88 -14.29 -0.88
C ASN A 134 15.61 -13.56 -1.33
N ILE A 135 15.75 -12.52 -2.16
CA ILE A 135 14.63 -11.70 -2.62
C ILE A 135 13.64 -12.49 -3.50
N GLU A 136 14.07 -13.61 -4.11
CA GLU A 136 13.22 -14.43 -4.98
C GLU A 136 11.97 -15.00 -4.27
N ASN A 137 12.08 -15.32 -2.97
CA ASN A 137 10.92 -15.77 -2.19
C ASN A 137 9.86 -14.66 -2.07
N LEU A 138 10.27 -13.39 -2.07
CA LEU A 138 9.36 -12.25 -2.10
C LEU A 138 8.63 -12.20 -3.45
N LYS A 139 9.35 -12.34 -4.57
CA LYS A 139 8.78 -12.40 -5.93
C LYS A 139 7.68 -13.44 -6.02
N GLN A 140 8.01 -14.68 -5.65
CA GLN A 140 7.08 -15.81 -5.73
C GLN A 140 5.84 -15.58 -4.86
N SER A 141 6.02 -15.10 -3.63
CA SER A 141 4.90 -14.81 -2.73
C SER A 141 3.98 -13.74 -3.31
N PHE A 142 4.56 -12.67 -3.85
CA PHE A 142 3.80 -11.59 -4.47
C PHE A 142 3.08 -12.03 -5.73
N TYR A 143 3.74 -12.78 -6.61
CA TYR A 143 3.12 -13.32 -7.82
C TYR A 143 1.87 -14.16 -7.51
N LEU A 144 1.93 -14.99 -6.47
CA LEU A 144 0.75 -15.73 -5.99
C LEU A 144 -0.37 -14.81 -5.49
N CYS A 145 -0.02 -13.70 -4.84
CA CYS A 145 -1.01 -12.68 -4.44
C CYS A 145 -1.63 -11.99 -5.68
N THR A 146 -0.84 -11.61 -6.68
CA THR A 146 -1.36 -11.00 -7.92
C THR A 146 -2.28 -11.95 -8.68
N LEU A 147 -1.92 -13.24 -8.75
CA LEU A 147 -2.78 -14.27 -9.33
C LEU A 147 -4.10 -14.42 -8.57
N SER A 148 -4.05 -14.41 -7.24
CA SER A 148 -5.25 -14.42 -6.39
C SER A 148 -6.13 -13.19 -6.65
N CYS A 149 -5.53 -11.99 -6.78
CA CYS A 149 -6.27 -10.78 -7.14
C CYS A 149 -6.97 -10.92 -8.49
N ARG A 150 -6.27 -11.44 -9.51
CA ARG A 150 -6.84 -11.68 -10.85
C ARG A 150 -8.01 -12.66 -10.80
N GLN A 151 -7.88 -13.77 -10.06
CA GLN A 151 -8.92 -14.79 -9.93
C GLN A 151 -10.18 -14.30 -9.20
N ASN A 152 -10.01 -13.41 -8.23
CA ASN A 152 -11.10 -12.93 -7.38
C ASN A 152 -11.59 -11.52 -7.74
N LEU A 153 -11.07 -10.92 -8.82
CA LEU A 153 -11.37 -9.53 -9.22
C LEU A 153 -12.88 -9.28 -9.31
N ASN A 154 -13.60 -10.16 -10.01
CA ASN A 154 -15.05 -10.04 -10.18
C ASN A 154 -15.80 -10.06 -8.84
N GLN A 155 -15.37 -10.91 -7.89
CA GLN A 155 -15.95 -10.94 -6.55
C GLN A 155 -15.69 -9.63 -5.80
N TYR A 156 -14.49 -9.03 -5.95
CA TYR A 156 -14.18 -7.75 -5.31
C TYR A 156 -15.00 -6.60 -5.88
N LEU A 157 -15.14 -6.54 -7.21
CA LEU A 157 -15.95 -5.50 -7.87
C LEU A 157 -17.43 -5.61 -7.51
N GLN A 158 -17.95 -6.83 -7.33
CA GLN A 158 -19.34 -7.05 -6.89
C GLN A 158 -19.62 -6.59 -5.45
N ASN A 159 -18.59 -6.37 -4.63
CA ASN A 159 -18.76 -5.79 -3.30
C ASN A 159 -18.90 -4.25 -3.32
N ILE A 160 -18.66 -3.62 -4.47
CA ILE A 160 -18.82 -2.17 -4.63
C ILE A 160 -20.32 -1.86 -4.74
N PRO A 161 -20.87 -0.96 -3.88
CA PRO A 161 -22.28 -0.62 -3.91
C PRO A 161 -22.69 0.03 -5.24
N PRO A 162 -23.79 -0.41 -5.88
CA PRO A 162 -24.32 0.24 -7.08
C PRO A 162 -24.60 1.74 -6.90
N GLU A 163 -24.95 2.16 -5.69
CA GLU A 163 -25.24 3.55 -5.32
C GLU A 163 -24.04 4.48 -5.47
N TRP A 164 -22.81 3.93 -5.51
CA TRP A 164 -21.60 4.70 -5.77
C TRP A 164 -21.44 5.04 -7.26
N ASN A 165 -22.29 4.49 -8.14
CA ASN A 165 -22.31 4.75 -9.57
C ASN A 165 -20.95 4.57 -10.26
N VAL A 166 -20.18 3.57 -9.82
CA VAL A 166 -18.88 3.22 -10.40
C VAL A 166 -19.10 2.40 -11.66
N ASN A 167 -18.40 2.73 -12.75
CA ASN A 167 -18.36 1.90 -13.95
C ASN A 167 -17.52 0.63 -13.69
N LEU A 168 -18.15 -0.40 -13.13
CA LEU A 168 -17.46 -1.64 -12.75
C LEU A 168 -16.83 -2.37 -13.94
N GLN A 169 -17.50 -2.38 -15.10
CA GLN A 169 -16.97 -3.02 -16.31
C GLN A 169 -15.73 -2.27 -16.85
N GLY A 170 -15.77 -0.94 -16.83
CA GLY A 170 -14.61 -0.11 -17.17
C GLY A 170 -13.43 -0.40 -16.22
N LYS A 171 -13.69 -0.39 -14.90
CA LYS A 171 -12.65 -0.66 -13.90
C LYS A 171 -12.10 -2.09 -13.97
N GLU A 172 -12.93 -3.09 -14.27
CA GLU A 172 -12.46 -4.46 -14.55
C GLU A 172 -11.51 -4.50 -15.76
N THR A 173 -11.87 -3.78 -16.83
CA THR A 173 -11.07 -3.71 -18.05
C THR A 173 -9.72 -3.03 -17.77
N GLU A 174 -9.73 -1.87 -17.12
CA GLU A 174 -8.53 -1.11 -16.75
C GLU A 174 -7.59 -1.92 -15.85
N LEU A 175 -8.11 -2.58 -14.82
CA LEU A 175 -7.31 -3.39 -13.89
C LEU A 175 -6.65 -4.59 -14.60
N ASN A 176 -7.38 -5.27 -15.47
CA ASN A 176 -6.83 -6.40 -16.25
C ASN A 176 -5.85 -5.94 -17.33
N GLN A 177 -6.05 -4.75 -17.90
CA GLN A 177 -5.21 -4.23 -18.96
C GLN A 177 -3.88 -3.67 -18.43
N PHE A 178 -3.89 -3.04 -17.25
CA PHE A 178 -2.74 -2.26 -16.77
C PHE A 178 -2.07 -2.80 -15.51
N LEU A 179 -2.83 -3.27 -14.50
CA LEU A 179 -2.27 -3.63 -13.19
C LEU A 179 -2.02 -5.15 -13.04
N LEU A 180 -2.93 -5.96 -13.55
CA LEU A 180 -2.98 -7.40 -13.33
C LEU A 180 -2.37 -8.19 -14.49
N THR A 181 -1.50 -7.60 -15.29
CA THR A 181 -0.76 -8.27 -16.37
C THR A 181 0.55 -8.86 -15.84
N ASP A 182 1.05 -9.89 -16.52
CA ASP A 182 2.35 -10.48 -16.15
C ASP A 182 3.49 -9.53 -16.58
N GLU A 183 3.30 -8.80 -17.67
CA GLU A 183 4.22 -7.79 -18.18
C GLU A 183 4.47 -6.67 -17.16
N TRP A 184 3.41 -6.07 -16.62
CA TRP A 184 3.53 -5.01 -15.61
C TRP A 184 4.20 -5.52 -14.33
N PHE A 185 3.85 -6.74 -13.89
CA PHE A 185 4.47 -7.34 -12.71
C PHE A 185 5.99 -7.51 -12.88
N GLU A 186 6.44 -8.00 -14.04
CA GLU A 186 7.87 -8.16 -14.32
C GLU A 186 8.58 -6.81 -14.45
N GLU A 187 7.95 -5.80 -15.06
CA GLU A 187 8.48 -4.42 -15.10
C GLU A 187 8.67 -3.83 -13.70
N CYS A 188 7.66 -3.92 -12.83
CA CYS A 188 7.76 -3.49 -11.43
C CYS A 188 8.85 -4.27 -10.69
N TRP A 189 8.97 -5.57 -10.95
CA TRP A 189 9.99 -6.41 -10.31
C TRP A 189 11.40 -5.99 -10.73
N HIS A 190 11.61 -5.72 -12.01
CA HIS A 190 12.88 -5.20 -12.51
C HIS A 190 13.21 -3.84 -11.90
N THR A 191 12.24 -2.92 -11.84
CA THR A 191 12.38 -1.61 -11.20
C THR A 191 12.75 -1.73 -9.73
N PHE A 192 12.10 -2.63 -9.00
CA PHE A 192 12.43 -2.91 -7.59
C PHE A 192 13.86 -3.40 -7.41
N LEU A 193 14.34 -4.32 -8.26
CA LEU A 193 15.72 -4.78 -8.22
C LEU A 193 16.72 -3.67 -8.55
N GLU A 194 16.40 -2.80 -9.50
CA GLU A 194 17.22 -1.63 -9.85
C GLU A 194 17.33 -0.67 -8.67
N PHE A 195 16.23 -0.37 -7.97
CA PHE A 195 16.25 0.49 -6.80
C PHE A 195 17.06 -0.11 -5.65
N LEU A 196 16.97 -1.42 -5.43
CA LEU A 196 17.83 -2.12 -4.46
C LEU A 196 19.32 -2.06 -4.86
N GLN A 197 19.64 -2.06 -6.15
CA GLN A 197 21.00 -1.89 -6.64
C GLN A 197 21.51 -0.45 -6.43
N TYR A 198 20.69 0.57 -6.68
CA TYR A 198 21.03 1.95 -6.38
C TYR A 198 21.26 2.20 -4.90
N PHE A 199 20.46 1.58 -4.03
CA PHE A 199 20.70 1.59 -2.60
C PHE A 199 22.02 0.87 -2.21
N ALA A 200 22.42 -0.14 -2.98
CA ALA A 200 23.60 -0.95 -2.74
C ALA A 200 24.92 -0.36 -3.26
N ALA A 201 24.85 0.65 -4.13
CA ALA A 201 25.98 1.32 -4.77
C ALA A 201 26.62 2.37 -3.86
#